data_AF-A0A2V1GWT0-F1
#
_entry.id   AF-A0A2V1GWT0-F1
#
_cell.length_a   1.000
_cell.length_b   1.000
_cell.length_c   1.000
_cell.angle_alpha   90.00
_cell.angle_beta   90.00
_cell.angle_gamma   90.00
#
_symmetry.space_group_name_H-M   'P 1'
#
loop_
_entity.id
_entity.type
_entity.pdbx_description
1 polymer ?
#
loop_
_entity_poly.entity_id
_entity_poly.type
_entity_poly.pdbx_seq_one_letter_code
_entity_poly.pdbx_strand_id
1 'polypeptide(L)'
;MSKVTCFGFRSFGELSHFDKAQQVLEASGDPVEKYRDKMILLLSENKTGYQVKMRGKEMKVRRLKEQQHGFARWELQAAIPFPLSPETIKEVLFPALGLNDAPELDHHEYPMEILLADIVLPHPDLCAVPAFKDARVWEFNGGKVELVSLQLNGDDLWTLGIRNPDADKLSDTLKQFGMEGERNITYSDAIEEFQWKCA
;
A
#
# COMPACT_ATOMS: atom_id res chain seq x y z
N MET A 1 -7.14 6.31 21.85
CA MET A 1 -6.98 7.39 20.86
C MET A 1 -7.36 6.85 19.50
N SER A 2 -8.41 7.38 18.87
CA SER A 2 -8.73 7.02 17.48
C SER A 2 -7.57 7.49 16.60
N LYS A 3 -6.91 6.59 15.87
CA LYS A 3 -5.89 6.97 14.89
C LYS A 3 -6.60 7.84 13.85
N VAL A 4 -6.16 9.08 13.68
CA VAL A 4 -6.66 9.97 12.63
C VAL A 4 -6.51 9.24 11.29
N THR A 5 -7.62 9.00 10.62
CA THR A 5 -7.63 8.40 9.28
C THR A 5 -7.54 9.52 8.27
N CYS A 6 -6.55 9.44 7.38
CA CYS A 6 -6.31 10.46 6.35
C CYS A 6 -6.84 10.00 5.00
N PHE A 7 -7.25 10.95 4.17
CA PHE A 7 -7.35 10.74 2.73
C PHE A 7 -5.96 10.49 2.15
N GLY A 8 -5.90 9.61 1.15
CA GLY A 8 -4.68 9.25 0.44
C GLY A 8 -4.82 9.48 -1.05
N PHE A 9 -3.78 10.07 -1.63
CA PHE A 9 -3.50 10.06 -3.06
C PHE A 9 -2.21 9.30 -3.31
N ARG A 10 -2.14 8.56 -4.42
CA ARG A 10 -0.88 8.00 -4.92
C ARG A 10 -0.86 7.92 -6.43
N SER A 11 0.31 8.22 -6.99
CA SER A 11 0.65 8.03 -8.41
C SER A 11 2.00 7.30 -8.53
N PHE A 12 2.25 6.74 -9.71
CA PHE A 12 3.41 5.92 -10.06
C PHE A 12 3.94 6.35 -11.44
N GLY A 13 5.25 6.27 -11.63
CA GLY A 13 5.89 6.58 -12.91
C GLY A 13 7.39 6.73 -12.80
N GLU A 14 8.02 7.21 -13.87
CA GLU A 14 9.42 7.63 -13.86
C GLU A 14 9.65 8.81 -12.92
N LEU A 15 10.88 9.01 -12.43
CA LEU A 15 11.19 10.14 -11.53
C LEU A 15 10.81 11.49 -12.15
N SER A 16 11.04 11.65 -13.45
CA SER A 16 10.75 12.89 -14.18
C SER A 16 9.26 13.26 -14.18
N HIS A 17 8.37 12.29 -13.97
CA HIS A 17 6.94 12.57 -13.80
C HIS A 17 6.65 13.39 -12.53
N PHE A 18 7.54 13.35 -11.55
CA PHE A 18 7.42 14.04 -10.26
C PHE A 18 8.33 15.25 -10.12
N ASP A 19 8.98 15.74 -11.18
CA ASP A 19 9.99 16.82 -11.11
C ASP A 19 9.47 18.08 -10.41
N LYS A 20 8.26 18.54 -10.77
CA LYS A 20 7.65 19.72 -10.15
C LYS A 20 7.35 19.50 -8.67
N ALA A 21 6.84 18.31 -8.31
CA ALA A 21 6.61 17.95 -6.92
C ALA A 21 7.92 17.94 -6.14
N GLN A 22 8.98 17.37 -6.71
CA GLN A 22 10.31 17.33 -6.10
C GLN A 22 10.87 18.74 -5.88
N GLN A 23 10.80 19.62 -6.87
CA GLN A 23 11.25 21.01 -6.74
C GLN A 23 10.51 21.75 -5.61
N VAL A 24 9.18 21.59 -5.54
CA VAL A 24 8.38 22.22 -4.47
C VAL A 24 8.75 21.67 -3.09
N LEU A 25 8.90 20.35 -2.96
CA LEU A 25 9.28 19.70 -1.70
C LEU A 25 10.68 20.10 -1.25
N GLU A 26 11.66 20.10 -2.14
CA GLU A 26 13.04 20.50 -1.84
C GLU A 26 13.13 21.98 -1.46
N ALA A 27 12.34 22.86 -2.08
CA ALA A 27 12.24 24.26 -1.68
C ALA A 27 11.56 24.45 -0.32
N SER A 28 10.71 23.50 0.12
CA SER A 28 10.03 23.55 1.43
C SER A 28 10.92 23.10 2.59
N GLY A 29 12.06 22.47 2.31
CA GLY A 29 13.05 22.02 3.28
C GLY A 29 13.44 20.55 3.14
N ASP A 30 14.23 20.08 4.11
CA ASP A 30 14.70 18.70 4.15
C ASP A 30 13.56 17.71 4.51
N PRO A 31 13.63 16.46 4.01
CA PRO A 31 12.72 15.41 4.47
C PRO A 31 12.82 15.22 5.99
N VAL A 32 11.66 15.15 6.65
CA VAL A 32 11.56 14.84 8.08
C VAL A 32 11.88 13.39 8.39
N GLU A 33 11.70 12.48 7.42
CA GLU A 33 12.05 11.06 7.55
C GLU A 33 12.71 10.57 6.25
N LYS A 34 13.72 9.71 6.39
CA LYS A 34 14.32 8.93 5.30
C LYS A 34 14.44 7.49 5.77
N TYR A 35 13.88 6.55 5.03
CA TYR A 35 13.91 5.16 5.46
C TYR A 35 13.85 4.18 4.29
N ARG A 36 14.41 2.99 4.52
CA ARG A 36 14.28 1.85 3.64
C ARG A 36 13.37 0.81 4.24
N ASP A 37 12.59 0.16 3.40
CA ASP A 37 11.59 -0.80 3.85
C ASP A 37 11.38 -1.95 2.87
N LYS A 38 11.00 -3.10 3.41
CA LYS A 38 10.61 -4.29 2.66
C LYS A 38 9.20 -4.69 3.08
N MET A 39 8.35 -4.94 2.11
CA MET A 39 7.00 -5.44 2.35
C MET A 39 6.58 -6.41 1.26
N ILE A 40 5.56 -7.20 1.56
CA ILE A 40 4.89 -8.06 0.60
C ILE A 40 3.45 -7.59 0.50
N LEU A 41 3.02 -7.32 -0.72
CA LEU A 41 1.63 -7.01 -1.04
C LEU A 41 0.94 -8.34 -1.37
N LEU A 42 -0.19 -8.61 -0.71
CA LEU A 42 -1.03 -9.75 -1.07
C LEU A 42 -2.19 -9.25 -1.92
N LEU A 43 -2.29 -9.82 -3.11
CA LEU A 43 -3.32 -9.55 -4.09
C LEU A 43 -4.17 -10.79 -4.30
N SER A 44 -5.40 -10.56 -4.69
CA SER A 44 -6.35 -11.58 -5.11
C SER A 44 -7.03 -11.12 -6.39
N GLU A 45 -7.39 -12.05 -7.27
CA GLU A 45 -8.23 -11.73 -8.43
C GLU A 45 -9.58 -11.11 -8.01
N ASN A 46 -10.06 -11.45 -6.80
CA ASN A 46 -11.30 -10.94 -6.24
C ASN A 46 -11.09 -9.56 -5.59
N LYS A 47 -11.58 -8.50 -6.24
CA LYS A 47 -11.52 -7.13 -5.70
C LYS A 47 -12.50 -6.94 -4.53
N THR A 48 -11.99 -6.78 -3.32
CA THR A 48 -12.80 -6.68 -2.08
C THR A 48 -12.87 -5.30 -1.44
N GLY A 49 -12.18 -4.30 -1.98
CA GLY A 49 -12.01 -3.01 -1.31
C GLY A 49 -11.13 -3.09 -0.05
N TYR A 50 -10.36 -4.17 0.10
CA TYR A 50 -9.32 -4.32 1.13
C TYR A 50 -7.92 -4.21 0.54
N GLN A 51 -6.95 -3.91 1.41
CA GLN A 51 -5.53 -4.04 1.12
C GLN A 51 -4.88 -4.87 2.22
N VAL A 52 -4.17 -5.92 1.82
CA VAL A 52 -3.40 -6.77 2.73
C VAL A 52 -1.91 -6.58 2.46
N LYS A 53 -1.16 -6.26 3.51
CA LYS A 53 0.30 -6.03 3.42
C LYS A 53 0.99 -6.72 4.58
N MET A 54 2.08 -7.42 4.28
CA MET A 54 2.94 -8.05 5.27
C MET A 54 4.26 -7.27 5.35
N ARG A 55 4.68 -6.90 6.56
CA ARG A 55 5.90 -6.11 6.77
C ARG A 55 6.53 -6.48 8.11
N GLY A 56 7.81 -6.87 8.07
CA GLY A 56 8.54 -7.24 9.28
C GLY A 56 7.87 -8.38 10.02
N LYS A 57 7.31 -8.09 11.21
CA LYS A 57 6.68 -9.09 12.09
C LYS A 57 5.16 -9.01 12.13
N GLU A 58 4.51 -8.27 11.23
CA GLU A 58 3.05 -8.11 11.23
C GLU A 58 2.43 -8.11 9.83
N MET A 59 1.19 -8.59 9.76
CA MET A 59 0.26 -8.41 8.67
C MET A 59 -0.70 -7.26 8.99
N LYS A 60 -0.95 -6.38 8.02
CA LYS A 60 -1.93 -5.31 8.11
C LYS A 60 -3.02 -5.49 7.08
N VAL A 61 -4.26 -5.43 7.54
CA VAL A 61 -5.47 -5.42 6.71
C VAL A 61 -6.12 -4.05 6.83
N ARG A 62 -6.34 -3.41 5.69
CA ARG A 62 -7.03 -2.12 5.59
C ARG A 62 -8.26 -2.25 4.73
N ARG A 63 -9.33 -1.55 5.09
CA ARG A 63 -10.55 -1.46 4.31
C ARG A 63 -10.74 -0.05 3.78
N LEU A 64 -11.23 0.07 2.55
CA LEU A 64 -11.69 1.35 2.02
C LEU A 64 -12.91 1.81 2.84
N LYS A 65 -12.78 2.96 3.50
CA LYS A 65 -13.85 3.52 4.35
C LYS A 65 -14.74 4.44 3.55
N GLU A 66 -14.14 5.34 2.79
CA GLU A 66 -14.85 6.32 1.98
C GLU A 66 -13.95 6.86 0.86
N GLN A 67 -14.59 7.53 -0.10
CA GLN A 67 -13.92 8.27 -1.16
C GLN A 67 -14.48 9.69 -1.23
N GLN A 68 -13.60 10.67 -1.38
CA GLN A 68 -13.95 12.07 -1.57
C GLN A 68 -12.98 12.70 -2.57
N HIS A 69 -13.49 13.39 -3.59
CA HIS A 69 -12.67 14.00 -4.65
C HIS A 69 -11.73 13.02 -5.37
N GLY A 70 -12.09 11.72 -5.43
CA GLY A 70 -11.23 10.66 -5.96
C GLY A 70 -10.13 10.19 -4.99
N PHE A 71 -10.04 10.78 -3.79
CA PHE A 71 -9.12 10.34 -2.74
C PHE A 71 -9.75 9.30 -1.85
N ALA A 72 -8.99 8.25 -1.56
CA ALA A 72 -9.44 7.13 -0.76
C ALA A 72 -9.01 7.31 0.70
N ARG A 73 -9.96 7.18 1.63
CA ARG A 73 -9.67 7.06 3.06
C ARG A 73 -9.69 5.60 3.45
N TRP A 74 -8.56 5.10 3.93
CA TRP A 74 -8.38 3.71 4.33
C TRP A 74 -8.38 3.60 5.85
N GLU A 75 -9.16 2.67 6.39
CA GLU A 75 -9.20 2.36 7.81
C GLU A 75 -8.39 1.11 8.10
N LEU A 76 -7.59 1.14 9.18
CA LEU A 76 -6.88 -0.05 9.64
C LEU A 76 -7.88 -0.97 10.33
N GLN A 77 -8.21 -2.09 9.71
CA GLN A 77 -9.14 -3.07 10.24
C GLN A 77 -8.42 -4.07 11.16
N ALA A 78 -7.22 -4.51 10.78
CA ALA A 78 -6.40 -5.38 11.62
C ALA A 78 -4.90 -5.09 11.45
N ALA A 79 -4.15 -5.23 12.54
CA ALA A 79 -2.70 -5.33 12.55
C ALA A 79 -2.34 -6.51 13.45
N ILE A 80 -1.92 -7.62 12.82
CA ILE A 80 -1.79 -8.92 13.47
C ILE A 80 -0.33 -9.34 13.39
N PRO A 81 0.33 -9.61 14.53
CA PRO A 81 1.71 -10.09 14.52
C PRO A 81 1.77 -11.51 13.94
N PHE A 82 2.90 -11.85 13.34
CA PHE A 82 3.24 -13.24 13.04
C PHE A 82 3.73 -13.97 14.30
N PRO A 83 3.51 -15.30 14.39
CA PRO A 83 2.81 -16.13 13.39
C PRO A 83 1.28 -15.94 13.43
N LEU A 84 0.60 -16.23 12.32
CA LEU A 84 -0.87 -16.20 12.24
C LEU A 84 -1.47 -17.54 12.68
N SER A 85 -2.63 -17.52 13.34
CA SER A 85 -3.38 -18.74 13.63
C SER A 85 -4.22 -19.19 12.41
N PRO A 86 -4.61 -20.47 12.34
CA PRO A 86 -5.56 -20.97 11.35
C PRO A 86 -6.86 -20.17 11.29
N GLU A 87 -7.39 -19.77 12.44
CA GLU A 87 -8.61 -18.97 12.55
C GLU A 87 -8.39 -17.58 11.95
N THR A 88 -7.24 -16.95 12.22
CA THR A 88 -6.91 -15.65 11.61
C THR A 88 -6.86 -15.73 10.08
N ILE A 89 -6.29 -16.81 9.54
CA ILE A 89 -6.23 -17.03 8.09
C ILE A 89 -7.65 -17.14 7.53
N LYS A 90 -8.50 -17.98 8.16
CA LYS A 90 -9.87 -18.27 7.71
C LYS A 90 -10.83 -17.10 7.86
N GLU A 91 -10.75 -16.36 8.97
CA GLU A 91 -11.75 -15.35 9.35
C GLU A 91 -11.33 -13.92 8.98
N VAL A 92 -10.04 -13.68 8.77
CA VAL A 92 -9.52 -12.33 8.47
C VAL A 92 -8.86 -12.28 7.10
N LEU A 93 -7.85 -13.11 6.85
CA LEU A 93 -7.04 -13.01 5.63
C LEU A 93 -7.85 -13.37 4.38
N PHE A 94 -8.47 -14.55 4.36
CA PHE A 94 -9.23 -15.04 3.20
C PHE A 94 -10.42 -14.13 2.87
N PRO A 95 -11.26 -13.72 3.83
CA PRO A 95 -12.33 -12.76 3.57
C PRO A 95 -11.83 -11.41 3.07
N ALA A 96 -10.70 -10.91 3.59
CA ALA A 96 -10.09 -9.68 3.09
C ALA A 96 -9.59 -9.82 1.64
N LEU A 97 -9.19 -11.03 1.23
CA LEU A 97 -8.80 -11.36 -0.14
C LEU A 97 -9.98 -11.84 -1.00
N GLY A 98 -11.21 -11.84 -0.48
CA GLY A 98 -12.41 -12.21 -1.25
C GLY A 98 -12.52 -13.69 -1.55
N LEU A 99 -11.81 -14.50 -0.79
CA LEU A 99 -11.84 -15.94 -0.89
C LEU A 99 -12.79 -16.50 0.18
N ASN A 100 -13.75 -17.30 -0.27
CA ASN A 100 -14.76 -17.90 0.63
C ASN A 100 -14.26 -19.21 1.26
N ASP A 101 -13.36 -19.92 0.57
CA ASP A 101 -12.88 -21.23 0.98
C ASP A 101 -11.39 -21.18 1.26
N ALA A 102 -11.03 -21.28 2.54
CA ALA A 102 -9.63 -21.49 2.93
C ALA A 102 -9.22 -22.94 2.66
N PRO A 103 -7.97 -23.19 2.21
CA PRO A 103 -7.46 -24.55 2.07
C PRO A 103 -7.41 -25.25 3.43
N GLU A 104 -7.18 -26.56 3.40
CA GLU A 104 -6.82 -27.29 4.62
C GLU A 104 -5.52 -26.70 5.18
N LEU A 105 -5.53 -26.48 6.50
CA LEU A 105 -4.44 -25.83 7.22
C LEU A 105 -3.77 -26.87 8.12
N ASP A 106 -2.58 -27.33 7.73
CA ASP A 106 -1.87 -28.42 8.41
C ASP A 106 -1.05 -27.96 9.62
N HIS A 107 -0.74 -26.67 9.71
CA HIS A 107 0.02 -26.09 10.82
C HIS A 107 -0.88 -25.45 11.87
N HIS A 108 -0.45 -25.52 13.14
CA HIS A 108 -1.10 -24.79 14.25
C HIS A 108 -0.81 -23.29 14.22
N GLU A 109 0.30 -22.87 13.60
CA GLU A 109 0.71 -21.48 13.47
C GLU A 109 1.46 -21.28 12.15
N TYR A 110 1.29 -20.10 11.55
CA TYR A 110 1.86 -19.74 10.25
C TYR A 110 2.78 -18.52 10.38
N PRO A 111 4.09 -18.72 10.54
CA PRO A 111 5.08 -17.69 10.24
C PRO A 111 4.89 -17.15 8.82
N MET A 112 5.38 -15.95 8.53
CA MET A 112 5.22 -15.32 7.21
C MET A 112 5.72 -16.22 6.08
N GLU A 113 6.85 -16.89 6.30
CA GLU A 113 7.50 -17.75 5.32
C GLU A 113 6.65 -19.00 4.99
N ILE A 114 6.07 -19.64 6.02
CA ILE A 114 5.18 -20.81 5.85
C ILE A 114 3.85 -20.38 5.23
N LEU A 115 3.27 -19.25 5.67
CA LEU A 115 2.06 -18.69 5.05
C LEU A 115 2.26 -18.48 3.55
N LEU A 116 3.41 -17.92 3.16
CA LEU A 116 3.73 -17.70 1.75
C LEU A 116 3.87 -19.02 1.00
N ALA A 117 4.72 -19.93 1.50
CA ALA A 117 5.07 -21.16 0.82
C ALA A 117 3.89 -22.13 0.68
N ASP A 118 3.09 -22.29 1.74
CA ASP A 118 2.10 -23.36 1.81
C ASP A 118 0.70 -22.87 1.41
N ILE A 119 0.41 -21.57 1.57
CA ILE A 119 -0.94 -21.03 1.35
C ILE A 119 -0.99 -20.04 0.20
N VAL A 120 -0.13 -19.02 0.17
CA VAL A 120 -0.27 -17.92 -0.80
C VAL A 120 0.24 -18.32 -2.19
N LEU A 121 1.49 -18.77 -2.29
CA LEU A 121 2.12 -19.08 -3.58
C LEU A 121 1.45 -20.24 -4.34
N PRO A 122 0.93 -21.30 -3.67
CA PRO A 122 0.24 -22.38 -4.37
C PRO A 122 -1.21 -22.05 -4.77
N HIS A 123 -1.81 -20.98 -4.21
CA HIS A 123 -3.22 -20.68 -4.43
C HIS A 123 -3.41 -19.95 -5.77
N PRO A 124 -4.24 -20.48 -6.69
CA PRO A 124 -4.35 -19.96 -8.07
C PRO A 124 -4.80 -18.51 -8.14
N ASP A 125 -5.68 -18.08 -7.23
CA ASP A 125 -6.23 -16.73 -7.24
C ASP A 125 -5.42 -15.73 -6.39
N LEU A 126 -4.31 -16.16 -5.77
CA LEU A 126 -3.51 -15.29 -4.91
C LEU A 126 -2.16 -14.97 -5.53
N CYS A 127 -1.67 -13.79 -5.17
CA CYS A 127 -0.41 -13.28 -5.66
C CYS A 127 0.32 -12.52 -4.56
N ALA A 128 1.58 -12.90 -4.32
CA ALA A 128 2.49 -12.17 -3.45
C ALA A 128 3.43 -11.32 -4.30
N VAL A 129 3.48 -10.01 -4.03
CA VAL A 129 4.40 -9.10 -4.71
C VAL A 129 5.37 -8.49 -3.71
N PRO A 130 6.66 -8.87 -3.74
CA PRO A 130 7.68 -8.24 -2.92
C PRO A 130 7.94 -6.81 -3.40
N ALA A 131 8.03 -5.90 -2.44
CA ALA A 131 8.27 -4.48 -2.68
C ALA A 131 9.39 -3.98 -1.78
N PHE A 132 10.37 -3.30 -2.37
CA PHE A 132 11.43 -2.60 -1.66
C PHE A 132 11.27 -1.10 -1.88
N LYS A 133 11.41 -0.33 -0.81
CA LYS A 133 11.18 1.11 -0.83
C LYS A 133 12.36 1.84 -0.25
N ASP A 134 12.79 2.90 -0.92
CA ASP A 134 13.65 3.94 -0.36
C ASP A 134 12.85 5.25 -0.39
N ALA A 135 12.37 5.66 0.79
CA ALA A 135 11.38 6.72 0.95
C ALA A 135 11.99 7.98 1.57
N ARG A 136 11.58 9.13 1.03
CA ARG A 136 11.77 10.46 1.62
C ARG A 136 10.39 11.02 1.97
N VAL A 137 10.21 11.51 3.19
CA VAL A 137 8.92 12.03 3.68
C VAL A 137 9.06 13.47 4.13
N TRP A 138 8.08 14.30 3.75
CA TRP A 138 7.96 15.70 4.16
C TRP A 138 6.63 15.92 4.88
N GLU A 139 6.60 16.91 5.77
CA GLU A 139 5.36 17.54 6.21
C GLU A 139 5.05 18.69 5.27
N PHE A 140 3.87 18.67 4.65
CA PHE A 140 3.49 19.66 3.64
C PHE A 140 1.99 19.91 3.68
N ASN A 141 1.57 21.18 3.73
CA ASN A 141 0.17 21.60 3.85
C ASN A 141 -0.64 20.87 4.95
N GLY A 142 0.00 20.60 6.10
CA GLY A 142 -0.62 19.88 7.22
C GLY A 142 -0.87 18.39 6.97
N GLY A 143 -0.29 17.83 5.91
CA GLY A 143 -0.27 16.41 5.60
C GLY A 143 1.16 15.87 5.53
N LYS A 144 1.29 14.60 5.12
CA LYS A 144 2.58 13.96 4.81
C LYS A 144 2.64 13.67 3.31
N VAL A 145 3.75 14.05 2.68
CA VAL A 145 4.07 13.70 1.30
C VAL A 145 5.28 12.77 1.32
N GLU A 146 5.21 11.69 0.55
CA GLU A 146 6.21 10.65 0.49
C GLU A 146 6.61 10.42 -0.98
N LEU A 147 7.87 10.64 -1.31
CA LEU A 147 8.45 10.29 -2.61
C LEU A 147 9.34 9.05 -2.42
N VAL A 148 9.07 8.00 -3.19
CA VAL A 148 9.67 6.68 -3.00
C VAL A 148 10.30 6.19 -4.29
N SER A 149 11.57 5.80 -4.22
CA SER A 149 12.16 4.87 -5.18
C SER A 149 11.68 3.47 -4.79
N LEU A 150 10.99 2.82 -5.73
CA LEU A 150 10.23 1.61 -5.50
C LEU A 150 10.74 0.53 -6.45
N GLN A 151 11.14 -0.59 -5.88
CA GLN A 151 11.36 -1.81 -6.64
C GLN A 151 10.19 -2.76 -6.37
N LEU A 152 9.45 -3.13 -7.42
CA LEU A 152 8.35 -4.08 -7.37
C LEU A 152 8.70 -5.28 -8.25
N ASN A 153 8.84 -6.44 -7.61
CA ASN A 153 9.26 -7.68 -8.27
C ASN A 153 10.45 -7.56 -9.25
N GLY A 154 11.42 -6.69 -8.93
CA GLY A 154 12.62 -6.45 -9.74
C GLY A 154 12.54 -5.29 -10.73
N ASP A 155 11.35 -4.72 -10.96
CA ASP A 155 11.18 -3.51 -11.77
C ASP A 155 11.29 -2.26 -10.90
N ASP A 156 12.06 -1.28 -11.37
CA ASP A 156 12.30 -0.02 -10.66
C ASP A 156 11.38 1.09 -11.20
N LEU A 157 10.76 1.84 -10.29
CA LEU A 157 9.94 3.00 -10.59
C LEU A 157 9.90 3.96 -9.41
N TRP A 158 9.17 5.07 -9.58
CA TRP A 158 8.92 6.03 -8.51
C TRP A 158 7.44 6.09 -8.17
N THR A 159 7.15 6.42 -6.92
CA THR A 159 5.79 6.75 -6.49
C THR A 159 5.77 7.95 -5.58
N LEU A 160 4.80 8.83 -5.81
CA LEU A 160 4.46 9.93 -4.92
C LEU A 160 3.16 9.60 -4.18
N GLY A 161 3.22 9.59 -2.85
CA GLY A 161 2.06 9.42 -1.99
C GLY A 161 1.79 10.66 -1.16
N ILE A 162 0.54 11.08 -1.06
CA ILE A 162 0.11 12.20 -0.22
C ILE A 162 -0.93 11.69 0.76
N ARG A 163 -0.79 12.03 2.04
CA ARG A 163 -1.79 11.77 3.07
C ARG A 163 -2.15 13.05 3.80
N ASN A 164 -3.43 13.40 3.81
CA ASN A 164 -3.93 14.56 4.54
C ASN A 164 -5.28 14.22 5.22
N PRO A 165 -5.53 14.62 6.46
CA PRO A 165 -6.86 14.48 7.06
C PRO A 165 -7.95 15.24 6.28
N ASP A 166 -7.57 16.30 5.57
CA ASP A 166 -8.43 17.18 4.81
C ASP A 166 -8.25 16.94 3.29
N ALA A 167 -9.35 16.57 2.61
CA ALA A 167 -9.35 16.30 1.17
C ALA A 167 -9.09 17.56 0.34
N ASP A 168 -9.49 18.74 0.81
CA ASP A 168 -9.31 19.99 0.07
C ASP A 168 -7.84 20.41 0.07
N LYS A 169 -7.18 20.28 1.22
CA LYS A 169 -5.72 20.49 1.32
C LYS A 169 -4.93 19.49 0.49
N LEU A 170 -5.45 18.28 0.32
CA LEU A 170 -4.85 17.29 -0.58
C LEU A 170 -4.96 17.77 -2.03
N SER A 171 -6.14 18.19 -2.48
CA SER A 171 -6.34 18.79 -3.82
C SER A 171 -5.42 19.98 -4.07
N ASP A 172 -5.29 20.89 -3.10
CA ASP A 172 -4.41 22.05 -3.21
C ASP A 172 -2.93 21.66 -3.32
N THR A 173 -2.53 20.59 -2.63
CA THR A 173 -1.17 20.04 -2.75
C THR A 173 -0.92 19.48 -4.16
N LEU A 174 -1.89 18.76 -4.74
CA LEU A 174 -1.78 18.27 -6.13
C LEU A 174 -1.66 19.42 -7.13
N LYS A 175 -2.44 20.50 -6.97
CA LYS A 175 -2.32 21.70 -7.80
C LYS A 175 -0.92 22.31 -7.73
N GLN A 176 -0.37 22.45 -6.53
CA GLN A 176 0.99 22.97 -6.33
C GLN A 176 2.04 22.07 -7.02
N PHE A 177 1.85 20.76 -6.95
CA PHE A 177 2.71 19.78 -7.62
C PHE A 177 2.48 19.70 -9.14
N GLY A 178 1.45 20.35 -9.68
CA GLY A 178 1.06 20.25 -11.10
C GLY A 178 0.47 18.89 -11.48
N MET A 179 -0.13 18.19 -10.52
CA MET A 179 -0.72 16.87 -10.65
C MET A 179 -2.25 16.90 -10.50
N GLU A 180 -2.88 18.04 -10.84
CA GLU A 180 -4.33 18.13 -10.86
C GLU A 180 -4.91 17.26 -11.98
N GLY A 181 -5.94 16.47 -11.69
CA GLY A 181 -6.54 15.53 -12.63
C GLY A 181 -5.81 14.18 -12.74
N GLU A 182 -4.66 14.02 -12.08
CA GLU A 182 -3.98 12.73 -11.97
C GLU A 182 -4.86 11.71 -11.27
N ARG A 183 -4.81 10.47 -11.76
CA ARG A 183 -5.64 9.39 -11.21
C ARG A 183 -5.01 8.87 -9.94
N ASN A 184 -5.82 8.78 -8.88
CA ASN A 184 -5.41 8.15 -7.64
C ASN A 184 -5.42 6.63 -7.80
N ILE A 185 -4.26 5.99 -7.68
CA ILE A 185 -4.12 4.54 -7.84
C ILE A 185 -3.44 3.89 -6.65
N THR A 186 -3.88 2.68 -6.33
CA THR A 186 -3.26 1.86 -5.28
C THR A 186 -2.05 1.10 -5.85
N TYR A 187 -1.29 0.44 -4.97
CA TYR A 187 -0.25 -0.48 -5.42
C TYR A 187 -0.83 -1.66 -6.22
N SER A 188 -2.03 -2.12 -5.85
CA SER A 188 -2.73 -3.20 -6.54
C SER A 188 -3.10 -2.79 -7.96
N ASP A 189 -3.67 -1.59 -8.13
CA ASP A 189 -4.00 -1.04 -9.45
C ASP A 189 -2.74 -0.89 -10.32
N ALA A 190 -1.64 -0.40 -9.74
CA ALA A 190 -0.36 -0.30 -10.45
C ALA A 190 0.16 -1.67 -10.89
N ILE A 191 0.14 -2.69 -10.02
CA ILE A 191 0.58 -4.05 -10.37
C ILE A 191 -0.22 -4.62 -11.54
N GLU A 192 -1.55 -4.44 -11.53
CA GLU A 192 -2.41 -4.85 -12.64
C GLU A 192 -2.07 -4.11 -13.95
N GLU A 193 -1.92 -2.78 -13.88
CA GLU A 193 -1.66 -1.93 -15.06
C GLU A 193 -0.29 -2.15 -15.70
N PHE A 194 0.74 -2.29 -14.88
CA PHE A 194 2.10 -2.53 -15.36
C PHE A 194 2.38 -4.01 -15.64
N GLN A 195 1.37 -4.88 -15.45
CA GLN A 195 1.46 -6.34 -15.65
C GLN A 195 2.64 -6.96 -14.89
N TRP A 196 2.94 -6.47 -13.68
CA TRP A 196 4.04 -7.00 -12.90
C TRP A 196 3.74 -8.43 -12.45
N LYS A 197 4.77 -9.27 -12.58
CA LYS A 197 4.63 -10.70 -12.29
C LYS A 197 4.34 -10.93 -10.81
N CYS A 198 3.51 -11.92 -10.54
CA CYS A 198 3.40 -12.53 -9.22
C CYS A 198 4.67 -13.35 -8.95
N ALA A 199 5.14 -13.35 -7.69
CA ALA A 199 6.22 -14.22 -7.24
C ALA A 199 5.72 -15.66 -7.06
#